data_AF-A0A2S0NJN1-F1
#
_entry.id   AF-A0A2S0NJN1-F1
#
_cell.length_a   1.000
_cell.length_b   1.000
_cell.length_c   1.000
_cell.angle_alpha   90.00
_cell.angle_beta   90.00
_cell.angle_gamma   90.00
#
_symmetry.space_group_name_H-M   'P 1'
#
loop_
_entity.id
_entity.type
_entity.pdbx_description
1 polymer ?
#
loop_
_entity_poly.entity_id
_entity_poly.type
_entity_poly.pdbx_seq_one_letter_code
_entity_poly.pdbx_strand_id
1 'polypeptide(L)'
;MTKKLIQQALTFDDILAVPAYSEVLPKDVILKTRLTKKISLNIPLMSAAMDTVTESEMSIHLALLGGVGVIHKNLTIEQQANEIRKVKAFQTNFDHYVNANLDQNKQLIVGAAISTSVDAVKRLEQLVGAGIDFVVIDSAHGHSLHVLNLVKKARNLYPNLQIIAGNIATEQAAKDLHEAGVDAVKVGIGPGSICTTRIVAGIGVPQITALANVTAYCQQHDLPLISDGGIKYSGDLIKALGFGADVIMIGSLFAGTKEAPGNIITINDKHFKSYVGMGSMVAMERGSHDRYFQKDQKKLVPEGIESLVEYKGEVSNIVYQLMGGLCSGMGYTGCQTIAEIKHKVEFVQITHAGLSESHPHGVEMIKAPPNYK
;
A
#
# COMPACT_ATOMS: atom_id res chain seq x y z
N MET A 1 -30.89 -9.35 20.55
CA MET A 1 -29.66 -8.62 20.92
C MET A 1 -28.92 -8.27 19.64
N THR A 2 -28.73 -6.98 19.37
CA THR A 2 -27.88 -6.51 18.27
C THR A 2 -26.49 -7.14 18.42
N LYS A 3 -25.92 -7.71 17.35
CA LYS A 3 -24.55 -8.25 17.32
C LYS A 3 -23.56 -7.11 17.63
N LYS A 4 -23.36 -6.78 18.90
CA LYS A 4 -22.37 -5.79 19.37
C LYS A 4 -20.94 -6.32 19.23
N LEU A 5 -20.77 -7.65 19.22
CA LEU A 5 -19.50 -8.32 18.96
C LEU A 5 -19.56 -8.99 17.59
N ILE A 6 -18.65 -8.63 16.69
CA ILE A 6 -18.44 -9.34 15.43
C ILE A 6 -17.63 -10.60 15.77
N GLN A 7 -18.11 -11.76 15.33
CA GLN A 7 -17.54 -13.07 15.67
C GLN A 7 -16.21 -13.25 14.93
N GLN A 8 -15.12 -13.31 15.70
CA GLN A 8 -13.73 -13.65 15.35
C GLN A 8 -13.12 -12.92 14.12
N ALA A 9 -12.00 -12.24 14.33
CA ALA A 9 -11.27 -11.54 13.28
C ALA A 9 -9.82 -12.05 13.21
N LEU A 10 -9.25 -12.02 12.01
CA LEU A 10 -7.96 -12.61 11.68
C LEU A 10 -7.05 -11.56 11.02
N THR A 11 -5.75 -11.69 11.27
CA THR A 11 -4.66 -10.99 10.58
C THR A 11 -3.74 -11.98 9.87
N PHE A 12 -2.69 -11.49 9.22
CA PHE A 12 -1.77 -12.31 8.43
C PHE A 12 -1.14 -13.48 9.21
N ASP A 13 -0.85 -13.27 10.49
CA ASP A 13 -0.20 -14.26 11.36
C ASP A 13 -1.15 -15.35 11.86
N ASP A 14 -2.46 -15.19 11.66
CA ASP A 14 -3.47 -16.17 12.09
C ASP A 14 -3.77 -17.22 11.02
N ILE A 15 -3.17 -17.12 9.82
CA ILE A 15 -3.49 -17.98 8.68
C ILE A 15 -2.25 -18.41 7.88
N LEU A 16 -2.35 -19.55 7.21
CA LEU A 16 -1.43 -20.04 6.18
C LEU A 16 -2.20 -20.40 4.90
N ALA A 17 -1.57 -20.21 3.75
CA ALA A 17 -2.10 -20.74 2.48
C ALA A 17 -1.88 -22.27 2.47
N VAL A 18 -2.90 -23.01 2.06
CA VAL A 18 -2.84 -24.48 1.94
C VAL A 18 -2.18 -24.83 0.60
N PRO A 19 -1.11 -25.65 0.58
CA PRO A 19 -0.53 -26.13 -0.66
C PRO A 19 -1.54 -26.92 -1.49
N ALA A 20 -1.45 -26.80 -2.81
CA ALA A 20 -2.33 -27.49 -3.75
C ALA A 20 -1.51 -28.20 -4.84
N TYR A 21 -2.17 -29.06 -5.61
CA TYR A 21 -1.54 -29.64 -6.80
C TYR A 21 -1.06 -28.53 -7.75
N SER A 22 0.15 -28.66 -8.27
CA SER A 22 0.77 -27.63 -9.11
C SER A 22 1.60 -28.24 -10.23
N GLU A 23 1.31 -27.81 -11.46
CA GLU A 23 2.19 -27.92 -12.62
C GLU A 23 2.90 -26.59 -12.93
N VAL A 24 2.63 -25.56 -12.11
CA VAL A 24 3.12 -24.19 -12.33
C VAL A 24 4.47 -24.02 -11.64
N LEU A 25 5.52 -23.77 -12.43
CA LEU A 25 6.82 -23.42 -11.87
C LEU A 25 6.86 -21.94 -11.49
N PRO A 26 7.57 -21.55 -10.40
CA PRO A 26 7.66 -20.14 -9.97
C PRO A 26 8.15 -19.16 -11.04
N LYS A 27 8.91 -19.61 -12.04
CA LYS A 27 9.40 -18.78 -13.14
C LYS A 27 8.35 -18.50 -14.23
N ASP A 28 7.28 -19.29 -14.27
CA ASP A 28 6.25 -19.27 -15.32
C ASP A 28 4.96 -18.55 -14.85
N VAL A 29 4.99 -17.98 -13.64
CA VAL A 29 3.88 -17.21 -13.06
C VAL A 29 3.77 -15.82 -13.69
N ILE A 30 2.56 -15.28 -13.70
CA ILE A 30 2.23 -13.96 -14.22
C ILE A 30 1.77 -13.08 -13.06
N LEU A 31 2.62 -12.12 -12.70
CA LEU A 31 2.40 -11.19 -11.59
C LEU A 31 1.56 -9.96 -11.98
N LYS A 32 1.19 -9.84 -13.25
CA LYS A 32 0.41 -8.72 -13.76
C LYS A 32 -0.93 -8.61 -13.04
N THR A 33 -1.28 -7.40 -12.64
CA THR A 33 -2.49 -7.09 -11.88
C THR A 33 -3.10 -5.75 -12.29
N ARG A 34 -4.23 -5.38 -11.68
CA ARG A 34 -4.93 -4.11 -11.91
C ARG A 34 -4.81 -3.20 -10.70
N LEU A 35 -4.24 -2.00 -10.87
CA LEU A 35 -4.31 -0.96 -9.85
C LEU A 35 -5.69 -0.32 -9.81
N THR A 36 -6.25 -0.04 -10.98
CA THR A 36 -7.56 0.57 -11.17
C THR A 36 -8.28 -0.06 -12.37
N LYS A 37 -9.45 0.45 -12.73
CA LYS A 37 -10.17 0.00 -13.93
C LYS A 37 -9.38 0.17 -15.23
N LYS A 38 -8.49 1.16 -15.31
CA LYS A 38 -7.71 1.45 -16.52
C LYS A 38 -6.20 1.29 -16.38
N ILE A 39 -5.67 1.19 -15.15
CA ILE A 39 -4.23 1.06 -14.92
C ILE A 39 -3.91 -0.36 -14.46
N SER A 40 -3.02 -1.03 -15.20
CA SER A 40 -2.44 -2.32 -14.82
C SER A 40 -1.00 -2.12 -14.35
N LEU A 41 -0.52 -3.03 -13.49
CA LEU A 41 0.86 -3.09 -13.03
C LEU A 41 1.46 -4.45 -13.39
N ASN A 42 2.76 -4.49 -13.69
CA ASN A 42 3.47 -5.75 -13.96
C ASN A 42 3.79 -6.56 -12.69
N ILE A 43 3.82 -5.92 -11.52
CA ILE A 43 3.85 -6.58 -10.20
C ILE A 43 2.85 -5.93 -9.23
N PRO A 44 2.33 -6.65 -8.22
CA PRO A 44 1.25 -6.15 -7.35
C PRO A 44 1.76 -5.28 -6.19
N LEU A 45 2.73 -4.39 -6.45
CA LEU A 45 3.34 -3.56 -5.41
C LEU A 45 3.12 -2.06 -5.64
N MET A 46 2.79 -1.37 -4.55
CA MET A 46 2.65 0.07 -4.48
C MET A 46 3.39 0.61 -3.25
N SER A 47 4.10 1.73 -3.36
CA SER A 47 4.73 2.35 -2.18
C SER A 47 3.74 3.26 -1.43
N ALA A 48 3.87 3.30 -0.11
CA ALA A 48 2.99 4.11 0.74
C ALA A 48 3.24 5.61 0.56
N ALA A 49 2.15 6.40 0.61
CA ALA A 49 2.18 7.87 0.52
C ALA A 49 2.66 8.53 1.82
N MET A 50 3.93 8.30 2.18
CA MET A 50 4.54 8.76 3.43
C MET A 50 5.81 9.56 3.14
N ASP A 51 6.08 10.58 3.95
CA ASP A 51 7.22 11.50 3.81
C ASP A 51 8.59 10.87 4.07
N THR A 52 8.59 9.63 4.56
CA THR A 52 9.77 8.78 4.77
C THR A 52 9.77 7.54 3.88
N VAL A 53 8.90 7.49 2.87
CA VAL A 53 8.81 6.36 1.94
C VAL A 53 8.86 6.81 0.49
N THR A 54 8.03 7.77 0.06
CA THR A 54 7.82 7.99 -1.38
C THR A 54 7.86 9.46 -1.82
N GLU A 55 8.98 9.82 -2.46
CA GLU A 55 9.10 10.96 -3.37
C GLU A 55 9.46 10.44 -4.79
N SER A 56 9.95 11.31 -5.68
CA SER A 56 10.23 10.95 -7.08
C SER A 56 11.22 9.78 -7.23
N GLU A 57 12.29 9.72 -6.43
CA GLU A 57 13.29 8.65 -6.49
C GLU A 57 12.69 7.25 -6.28
N MET A 58 11.96 7.05 -5.17
CA MET A 58 11.22 5.82 -4.90
C MET A 58 10.21 5.52 -6.02
N SER A 59 9.45 6.54 -6.45
CA SER A 59 8.43 6.35 -7.48
C SER A 59 9.01 5.91 -8.83
N ILE A 60 10.13 6.49 -9.25
CA ILE A 60 10.84 6.15 -10.49
C ILE A 60 11.28 4.69 -10.43
N HIS A 61 12.02 4.32 -9.38
CA HIS A 61 12.60 2.97 -9.26
C HIS A 61 11.52 1.90 -9.14
N LEU A 62 10.46 2.16 -8.38
CA LEU A 62 9.37 1.20 -8.25
C LEU A 62 8.58 1.05 -9.55
N ALA A 63 8.36 2.14 -10.30
CA ALA A 63 7.72 2.09 -11.61
C ALA A 63 8.58 1.33 -12.65
N LEU A 64 9.90 1.50 -12.64
CA LEU A 64 10.85 0.74 -13.48
C LEU A 64 10.83 -0.76 -13.17
N LEU A 65 10.62 -1.13 -11.91
CA LEU A 65 10.52 -2.52 -11.46
C LEU A 65 9.14 -3.15 -11.72
N GLY A 66 8.17 -2.36 -12.18
CA GLY A 66 6.81 -2.81 -12.50
C GLY A 66 5.78 -2.65 -11.39
N GLY A 67 6.13 -1.97 -10.30
CA GLY A 67 5.19 -1.48 -9.29
C GLY A 67 4.80 -0.02 -9.56
N VAL A 68 4.39 0.71 -8.52
CA VAL A 68 4.08 2.14 -8.65
C VAL A 68 4.28 2.93 -7.36
N GLY A 69 4.72 4.18 -7.49
CA GLY A 69 4.85 5.10 -6.35
C GLY A 69 3.64 6.00 -6.13
N VAL A 70 3.38 6.36 -4.87
CA VAL A 70 2.44 7.43 -4.49
C VAL A 70 3.17 8.55 -3.77
N ILE A 71 3.34 9.70 -4.43
CA ILE A 71 3.96 10.88 -3.83
C ILE A 71 3.09 11.38 -2.67
N HIS A 72 3.68 11.52 -1.48
CA HIS A 72 2.96 11.98 -0.29
C HIS A 72 2.50 13.44 -0.39
N LYS A 73 1.56 13.83 0.48
CA LYS A 73 0.98 15.19 0.49
C LYS A 73 1.69 16.18 1.42
N ASN A 74 2.59 15.73 2.29
CA ASN A 74 3.39 16.57 3.21
C ASN A 74 4.46 17.42 2.47
N LEU A 75 4.01 18.13 1.45
CA LEU A 75 4.74 19.03 0.58
C LEU A 75 3.81 20.19 0.24
N THR A 76 4.37 21.34 -0.13
CA THR A 76 3.55 22.36 -0.80
C THR A 76 2.95 21.78 -2.09
N ILE A 77 1.86 22.37 -2.59
CA ILE A 77 1.24 21.93 -3.85
C ILE A 77 2.27 21.93 -4.98
N GLU A 78 3.10 22.97 -5.05
CA GLU A 78 4.13 23.13 -6.06
C GLU A 78 5.24 22.08 -5.93
N GLN A 79 5.73 21.82 -4.72
CA GLN A 79 6.74 20.79 -4.48
C GLN A 79 6.23 19.40 -4.88
N GLN A 80 5.00 19.05 -4.50
CA GLN A 80 4.39 17.78 -4.88
C GLN A 80 4.24 17.66 -6.41
N ALA A 81 3.80 18.73 -7.07
CA ALA A 81 3.74 18.79 -8.53
C ALA A 81 5.13 18.66 -9.18
N ASN A 82 6.18 19.22 -8.57
CA ASN A 82 7.56 19.08 -9.05
C ASN A 82 8.07 17.65 -8.91
N GLU A 83 7.76 16.94 -7.82
CA GLU A 83 8.08 15.51 -7.68
C GLU A 83 7.44 14.70 -8.81
N ILE A 84 6.18 14.95 -9.15
CA ILE A 84 5.50 14.30 -10.28
C ILE A 84 6.22 14.61 -11.60
N ARG A 85 6.54 15.89 -11.85
CA ARG A 85 7.26 16.30 -13.07
C ARG A 85 8.61 15.59 -13.20
N LYS A 86 9.35 15.39 -12.10
CA LYS A 86 10.59 14.61 -12.11
C LYS A 86 10.35 13.17 -12.57
N VAL A 87 9.31 12.51 -12.08
CA VAL A 87 8.95 11.15 -12.53
C VAL A 87 8.57 11.12 -14.01
N LYS A 88 7.69 12.04 -14.46
CA LYS A 88 7.25 12.09 -15.87
C LYS A 88 8.38 12.50 -16.83
N ALA A 89 9.33 13.32 -16.38
CA ALA A 89 10.47 13.76 -17.17
C ALA A 89 11.64 12.76 -17.16
N PHE A 90 11.60 11.72 -16.32
CA PHE A 90 12.66 10.72 -16.25
C PHE A 90 12.76 9.98 -17.59
N GLN A 91 13.98 9.93 -18.13
CA GLN A 91 14.29 9.26 -19.39
C GLN A 91 15.40 8.24 -19.16
N THR A 92 15.23 7.04 -19.71
CA THR A 92 16.22 5.97 -19.71
C THR A 92 15.98 5.05 -20.90
N ASN A 93 16.86 4.08 -21.14
CA ASN A 93 16.56 3.02 -22.09
C ASN A 93 15.59 2.01 -21.45
N PHE A 94 14.29 2.18 -21.70
CA PHE A 94 13.25 1.30 -21.17
C PHE A 94 13.34 -0.15 -21.66
N ASP A 95 14.08 -0.43 -22.74
CA ASP A 95 14.31 -1.82 -23.20
C ASP A 95 15.07 -2.66 -22.15
N HIS A 96 15.84 -2.01 -21.28
CA HIS A 96 16.50 -2.68 -20.15
C HIS A 96 15.57 -2.91 -18.95
N TYR A 97 14.37 -2.33 -18.97
CA TYR A 97 13.36 -2.41 -17.91
C TYR A 97 12.07 -3.02 -18.46
N VAL A 98 12.13 -4.31 -18.82
CA VAL A 98 11.01 -5.04 -19.43
C VAL A 98 9.73 -5.06 -18.59
N ASN A 99 9.85 -4.83 -17.28
CA ASN A 99 8.72 -4.76 -16.36
C ASN A 99 8.25 -3.33 -16.09
N ALA A 100 8.83 -2.30 -16.69
CA ALA A 100 8.47 -0.91 -16.40
C ALA A 100 6.99 -0.63 -16.68
N ASN A 101 6.35 0.10 -15.77
CA ASN A 101 4.98 0.58 -15.95
C ASN A 101 5.00 1.96 -16.60
N LEU A 102 4.62 2.00 -17.88
CA LEU A 102 4.57 3.22 -18.68
C LEU A 102 3.13 3.60 -19.03
N ASP A 103 2.88 4.89 -19.12
CA ASP A 103 1.62 5.44 -19.63
C ASP A 103 1.60 5.43 -21.18
N GLN A 104 0.51 5.94 -21.75
CA GLN A 104 0.31 6.05 -23.20
C GLN A 104 1.35 6.95 -23.91
N ASN A 105 2.02 7.83 -23.18
CA ASN A 105 3.08 8.72 -23.69
C ASN A 105 4.48 8.12 -23.49
N LYS A 106 4.58 6.85 -23.06
CA LYS A 106 5.83 6.18 -22.70
C LYS A 106 6.57 6.83 -21.53
N GLN A 107 5.86 7.48 -20.62
CA GLN A 107 6.39 8.04 -19.38
C GLN A 107 6.06 7.11 -18.21
N LEU A 108 6.90 7.08 -17.17
CA LEU A 108 6.62 6.27 -15.98
C LEU A 108 5.28 6.65 -15.34
N ILE A 109 4.54 5.63 -14.90
CA ILE A 109 3.29 5.82 -14.18
C ILE A 109 3.59 6.34 -12.76
N VAL A 110 2.84 7.34 -12.32
CA VAL A 110 2.97 7.95 -10.98
C VAL A 110 1.61 8.36 -10.42
N GLY A 111 1.43 8.15 -9.13
CA GLY A 111 0.30 8.69 -8.38
C GLY A 111 0.72 9.67 -7.31
N ALA A 112 -0.25 10.39 -6.78
CA ALA A 112 -0.04 11.32 -5.67
C ALA A 112 -1.22 11.30 -4.70
N ALA A 113 -0.91 11.50 -3.42
CA ALA A 113 -1.92 11.58 -2.38
C ALA A 113 -2.46 13.00 -2.21
N ILE A 114 -3.76 13.12 -1.96
CA ILE A 114 -4.43 14.33 -1.48
C ILE A 114 -5.29 13.97 -0.26
N SER A 115 -5.70 14.98 0.49
CA SER A 115 -6.56 14.85 1.68
C SER A 115 -7.73 15.84 1.58
N THR A 116 -8.65 15.82 2.54
CA THR A 116 -9.85 16.67 2.58
C THR A 116 -9.56 18.10 3.07
N SER A 117 -8.39 18.64 2.74
CA SER A 117 -8.00 20.02 3.06
C SER A 117 -8.77 21.03 2.19
N VAL A 118 -8.81 22.30 2.61
CA VAL A 118 -9.52 23.37 1.88
C VAL A 118 -8.95 23.62 0.49
N ASP A 119 -7.66 23.36 0.31
CA ASP A 119 -6.91 23.52 -0.93
C ASP A 119 -6.89 22.22 -1.78
N ALA A 120 -7.60 21.16 -1.38
CA ALA A 120 -7.54 19.85 -2.03
C ALA A 120 -7.84 19.89 -3.54
N VAL A 121 -8.79 20.73 -3.96
CA VAL A 121 -9.17 20.88 -5.37
C VAL A 121 -8.08 21.61 -6.15
N LYS A 122 -7.52 22.68 -5.58
CA LYS A 122 -6.40 23.43 -6.18
C LYS A 122 -5.17 22.54 -6.29
N ARG A 123 -4.92 21.70 -5.27
CA ARG A 123 -3.87 20.69 -5.27
C ARG A 123 -4.10 19.72 -6.42
N LEU A 124 -5.28 19.09 -6.48
CA LEU A 124 -5.64 18.16 -7.55
C LEU A 124 -5.42 18.76 -8.94
N GLU A 125 -5.85 20.00 -9.17
CA GLU A 125 -5.65 20.71 -10.45
C GLU A 125 -4.17 20.82 -10.84
N GLN A 126 -3.31 21.21 -9.90
CA GLN A 126 -1.86 21.31 -10.14
C GLN A 126 -1.21 19.94 -10.37
N LEU A 127 -1.65 18.90 -9.66
CA LEU A 127 -1.12 17.55 -9.85
C LEU A 127 -1.55 16.98 -11.21
N VAL A 128 -2.80 17.19 -11.63
CA VAL A 128 -3.26 16.83 -12.99
C VAL A 128 -2.47 17.60 -14.04
N GLY A 129 -2.25 18.89 -13.84
CA GLY A 129 -1.40 19.71 -14.73
C GLY A 129 0.07 19.26 -14.76
N ALA A 130 0.55 18.57 -13.72
CA ALA A 130 1.87 17.95 -13.69
C ALA A 130 1.92 16.57 -14.37
N GLY A 131 0.76 15.98 -14.71
CA GLY A 131 0.66 14.71 -15.42
C GLY A 131 0.58 13.47 -14.53
N ILE A 132 -0.07 13.53 -13.36
CA ILE A 132 -0.39 12.31 -12.60
C ILE A 132 -1.26 11.34 -13.40
N ASP A 133 -1.05 10.05 -13.18
CA ASP A 133 -1.83 8.99 -13.81
C ASP A 133 -3.05 8.61 -12.95
N PHE A 134 -2.91 8.72 -11.62
CA PHE A 134 -3.99 8.50 -10.66
C PHE A 134 -3.81 9.36 -9.41
N VAL A 135 -4.91 9.61 -8.71
CA VAL A 135 -4.91 10.29 -7.40
C VAL A 135 -5.37 9.36 -6.30
N VAL A 136 -4.73 9.45 -5.13
CA VAL A 136 -5.14 8.75 -3.92
C VAL A 136 -5.74 9.77 -2.94
N ILE A 137 -7.05 9.72 -2.74
CA ILE A 137 -7.71 10.47 -1.66
C ILE A 137 -7.49 9.67 -0.37
N ASP A 138 -6.50 10.11 0.41
CA ASP A 138 -5.95 9.39 1.55
C ASP A 138 -6.41 10.01 2.88
N SER A 139 -7.17 9.23 3.65
CA SER A 139 -7.71 9.60 4.95
C SER A 139 -7.56 8.45 5.95
N ALA A 140 -7.45 8.75 7.24
CA ALA A 140 -7.52 7.74 8.29
C ALA A 140 -8.91 7.06 8.32
N HIS A 141 -9.96 7.77 7.91
CA HIS A 141 -11.32 7.25 7.80
C HIS A 141 -11.99 7.69 6.48
N GLY A 142 -11.80 6.87 5.45
CA GLY A 142 -12.30 7.12 4.09
C GLY A 142 -13.82 7.14 3.97
N HIS A 143 -14.55 6.54 4.93
CA HIS A 143 -16.01 6.50 4.95
C HIS A 143 -16.60 7.74 5.64
N SER A 144 -16.23 8.92 5.16
CA SER A 144 -16.68 10.20 5.71
C SER A 144 -17.27 11.11 4.63
N LEU A 145 -18.19 12.00 5.03
CA LEU A 145 -18.84 12.93 4.13
C LEU A 145 -17.84 13.77 3.31
N HIS A 146 -16.77 14.23 3.95
CA HIS A 146 -15.75 15.05 3.29
C HIS A 146 -15.00 14.27 2.20
N VAL A 147 -14.67 12.99 2.45
CA VAL A 147 -14.01 12.13 1.47
C VAL A 147 -14.96 11.82 0.31
N LEU A 148 -16.21 11.42 0.60
CA LEU A 148 -17.22 11.13 -0.42
C LEU A 148 -17.48 12.35 -1.33
N ASN A 149 -17.57 13.54 -0.73
CA ASN A 149 -17.75 14.78 -1.48
C ASN A 149 -16.51 15.12 -2.33
N LEU A 150 -15.30 14.90 -1.81
CA LEU A 150 -14.08 15.13 -2.57
C LEU A 150 -13.95 14.15 -3.74
N VAL A 151 -14.30 12.87 -3.57
CA VAL A 151 -14.35 11.88 -4.66
C VAL A 151 -15.32 12.33 -5.74
N LYS A 152 -16.56 12.67 -5.39
CA LYS A 152 -17.58 13.15 -6.35
C LYS A 152 -17.10 14.40 -7.10
N LYS A 153 -16.49 15.34 -6.37
CA LYS A 153 -15.95 16.57 -6.97
C LYS A 153 -14.77 16.28 -7.91
N ALA A 154 -13.84 15.42 -7.52
CA ALA A 154 -12.71 15.00 -8.35
C ALA A 154 -13.19 14.28 -9.62
N ARG A 155 -14.15 13.36 -9.51
CA ARG A 155 -14.77 12.67 -10.66
C ARG A 155 -15.45 13.65 -11.61
N ASN A 156 -16.19 14.62 -11.09
CA ASN A 156 -16.87 15.63 -11.91
C ASN A 156 -15.88 16.54 -12.66
N LEU A 157 -14.79 16.95 -12.01
CA LEU A 157 -13.77 17.82 -12.62
C LEU A 157 -12.89 17.06 -13.61
N TYR A 158 -12.56 15.80 -13.31
CA TYR A 158 -11.67 14.98 -14.12
C TYR A 158 -12.29 13.59 -14.39
N PRO A 159 -13.25 13.49 -15.33
CA PRO A 159 -14.00 12.25 -15.59
C PRO A 159 -13.14 11.04 -15.96
N ASN A 160 -11.95 11.27 -16.52
CA ASN A 160 -11.04 10.21 -16.95
C ASN A 160 -9.93 9.89 -15.94
N LEU A 161 -9.67 10.77 -14.96
CA LEU A 161 -8.63 10.54 -13.97
C LEU A 161 -8.96 9.29 -13.16
N GLN A 162 -7.95 8.47 -12.89
CA GLN A 162 -8.10 7.29 -12.05
C GLN A 162 -8.07 7.71 -10.57
N ILE A 163 -9.14 7.41 -9.84
CA ILE A 163 -9.34 7.88 -8.46
C ILE A 163 -9.35 6.68 -7.53
N ILE A 164 -8.44 6.70 -6.56
CA ILE A 164 -8.36 5.72 -5.48
C ILE A 164 -8.76 6.43 -4.19
N ALA A 165 -9.57 5.81 -3.33
CA ALA A 165 -9.87 6.39 -2.02
C ALA A 165 -9.83 5.37 -0.89
N GLY A 166 -9.47 5.87 0.29
CA GLY A 166 -9.42 5.09 1.52
C GLY A 166 -9.01 5.94 2.73
N ASN A 167 -8.79 5.35 3.90
CA ASN A 167 -8.85 3.92 4.16
C ASN A 167 -10.21 3.47 4.68
N ILE A 168 -10.59 2.27 4.28
CA ILE A 168 -11.83 1.61 4.70
C ILE A 168 -11.53 0.22 5.28
N ALA A 169 -12.52 -0.38 5.93
CA ALA A 169 -12.43 -1.74 6.47
C ALA A 169 -13.78 -2.50 6.45
N THR A 170 -14.80 -1.94 5.80
CA THR A 170 -16.19 -2.43 5.82
C THR A 170 -16.80 -2.38 4.42
N GLU A 171 -17.70 -3.32 4.13
CA GLU A 171 -18.41 -3.42 2.86
C GLU A 171 -19.15 -2.13 2.50
N GLN A 172 -19.90 -1.55 3.45
CA GLN A 172 -20.67 -0.33 3.23
C GLN A 172 -19.79 0.84 2.80
N ALA A 173 -18.58 0.95 3.36
CA ALA A 173 -17.63 1.98 2.97
C ALA A 173 -17.14 1.79 1.53
N ALA A 174 -16.90 0.54 1.11
CA ALA A 174 -16.53 0.21 -0.26
C ALA A 174 -17.67 0.57 -1.23
N LYS A 175 -18.92 0.26 -0.84
CA LYS A 175 -20.12 0.61 -1.60
C LYS A 175 -20.24 2.12 -1.81
N ASP A 176 -20.20 2.89 -0.73
CA ASP A 176 -20.41 4.34 -0.79
C ASP A 176 -19.28 5.05 -1.58
N LEU A 177 -18.03 4.59 -1.45
CA LEU A 177 -16.93 5.09 -2.26
C LEU A 177 -17.08 4.73 -3.74
N HIS A 178 -17.52 3.51 -4.05
CA HIS A 178 -17.77 3.08 -5.43
C HIS A 178 -18.87 3.93 -6.07
N GLU A 179 -19.99 4.13 -5.37
CA GLU A 179 -21.10 5.00 -5.81
C GLU A 179 -20.67 6.46 -5.95
N ALA A 180 -19.72 6.93 -5.13
CA ALA A 180 -19.13 8.26 -5.26
C ALA A 180 -18.24 8.41 -6.51
N GLY A 181 -17.74 7.31 -7.08
CA GLY A 181 -17.04 7.29 -8.36
C GLY A 181 -15.54 6.96 -8.29
N VAL A 182 -15.07 6.22 -7.27
CA VAL A 182 -13.71 5.69 -7.26
C VAL A 182 -13.52 4.58 -8.29
N ASP A 183 -12.29 4.44 -8.79
CA ASP A 183 -11.84 3.34 -9.65
C ASP A 183 -11.14 2.21 -8.88
N ALA A 184 -10.80 2.44 -7.60
CA ALA A 184 -10.27 1.45 -6.68
C ALA A 184 -10.46 1.90 -5.21
N VAL A 185 -10.46 0.95 -4.29
CA VAL A 185 -10.54 1.22 -2.84
C VAL A 185 -9.27 0.79 -2.11
N LYS A 186 -8.87 1.57 -1.10
CA LYS A 186 -7.72 1.27 -0.23
C LYS A 186 -8.19 0.82 1.15
N VAL A 187 -7.74 -0.37 1.57
CA VAL A 187 -8.27 -1.11 2.71
C VAL A 187 -7.22 -1.27 3.80
N GLY A 188 -7.54 -0.81 5.01
CA GLY A 188 -6.70 -1.01 6.19
C GLY A 188 -6.80 0.13 7.19
N ILE A 189 -7.35 -0.15 8.37
CA ILE A 189 -7.45 0.83 9.47
C ILE A 189 -6.62 0.32 10.67
N GLY A 190 -5.50 1.01 10.89
CA GLY A 190 -4.53 0.71 11.95
C GLY A 190 -3.64 -0.54 11.82
N PRO A 191 -3.46 -1.23 10.67
CA PRO A 191 -2.55 -2.38 10.58
C PRO A 191 -1.07 -1.97 10.38
N GLY A 192 -0.79 -0.70 10.10
CA GLY A 192 0.56 -0.22 9.81
C GLY A 192 1.51 -0.36 11.01
N SER A 193 2.77 -0.72 10.75
CA SER A 193 3.75 -1.05 11.81
C SER A 193 4.08 0.09 12.76
N ILE A 194 3.85 1.34 12.34
CA ILE A 194 4.09 2.55 13.14
C ILE A 194 2.81 3.33 13.46
N CYS A 195 1.65 2.70 13.23
CA CYS A 195 0.35 3.29 13.50
C CYS A 195 -0.12 2.88 14.90
N THR A 196 -0.64 3.83 15.65
CA THR A 196 -1.19 3.60 17.00
C THR A 196 -2.70 3.81 17.07
N THR A 197 -3.38 4.07 15.94
CA THR A 197 -4.84 4.31 15.85
C THR A 197 -5.67 3.29 16.63
N ARG A 198 -5.36 1.98 16.53
CA ARG A 198 -6.14 0.96 17.25
C ARG A 198 -6.06 1.11 18.77
N ILE A 199 -4.93 1.57 19.28
CA ILE A 199 -4.69 1.76 20.71
C ILE A 199 -5.23 3.12 21.16
N VAL A 200 -4.98 4.17 20.39
CA VAL A 200 -5.32 5.56 20.75
C VAL A 200 -6.81 5.84 20.57
N ALA A 201 -7.39 5.45 19.44
CA ALA A 201 -8.79 5.71 19.10
C ALA A 201 -9.71 4.51 19.36
N GLY A 202 -9.15 3.32 19.64
CA GLY A 202 -9.95 2.11 19.90
C GLY A 202 -10.66 1.55 18.66
N ILE A 203 -10.25 1.95 17.46
CA ILE A 203 -10.91 1.62 16.19
C ILE A 203 -9.96 0.91 15.21
N GLY A 204 -10.50 -0.07 14.49
CA GLY A 204 -9.80 -0.82 13.45
C GLY A 204 -10.37 -2.21 13.25
N VAL A 205 -9.91 -2.89 12.20
CA VAL A 205 -10.25 -4.28 11.89
C VAL A 205 -8.95 -5.02 11.53
N PRO A 206 -8.68 -6.22 12.08
CA PRO A 206 -7.58 -7.08 11.64
C PRO A 206 -7.55 -7.26 10.12
N GLN A 207 -6.36 -7.20 9.52
CA GLN A 207 -6.24 -6.87 8.09
C GLN A 207 -6.84 -7.93 7.17
N ILE A 208 -6.71 -9.22 7.47
CA ILE A 208 -7.32 -10.29 6.66
C ILE A 208 -8.84 -10.19 6.70
N THR A 209 -9.42 -9.96 7.89
CA THR A 209 -10.86 -9.71 8.01
C THR A 209 -11.30 -8.42 7.32
N ALA A 210 -10.50 -7.34 7.37
CA ALA A 210 -10.81 -6.10 6.68
C ALA A 210 -10.89 -6.29 5.16
N LEU A 211 -9.97 -7.07 4.58
CA LEU A 211 -10.00 -7.46 3.18
C LEU A 211 -11.23 -8.34 2.89
N ALA A 212 -11.43 -9.41 3.66
CA ALA A 212 -12.57 -10.32 3.50
C ALA A 212 -13.93 -9.59 3.52
N ASN A 213 -14.08 -8.59 4.39
CA ASN A 213 -15.31 -7.79 4.51
C ASN A 213 -15.69 -7.02 3.25
N VAL A 214 -14.72 -6.65 2.41
CA VAL A 214 -14.99 -5.81 1.22
C VAL A 214 -14.88 -6.59 -0.09
N THR A 215 -14.20 -7.74 -0.07
CA THR A 215 -13.84 -8.50 -1.28
C THR A 215 -15.06 -8.96 -2.07
N ALA A 216 -16.11 -9.45 -1.42
CA ALA A 216 -17.31 -9.91 -2.12
C ALA A 216 -17.95 -8.79 -2.97
N TYR A 217 -18.15 -7.61 -2.36
CA TYR A 217 -18.66 -6.44 -3.07
C TYR A 217 -17.70 -6.00 -4.19
N CYS A 218 -16.39 -5.94 -3.90
CA CYS A 218 -15.40 -5.49 -4.88
C CYS A 218 -15.34 -6.41 -6.11
N GLN A 219 -15.38 -7.73 -5.92
CA GLN A 219 -15.42 -8.71 -7.02
C GLN A 219 -16.70 -8.61 -7.84
N GLN A 220 -17.87 -8.50 -7.19
CA GLN A 220 -19.15 -8.36 -7.87
C GLN A 220 -19.20 -7.13 -8.79
N HIS A 221 -18.50 -6.07 -8.42
CA HIS A 221 -18.53 -4.78 -9.10
C HIS A 221 -17.28 -4.46 -9.94
N ASP A 222 -16.38 -5.43 -10.13
CA ASP A 222 -15.10 -5.25 -10.82
C ASP A 222 -14.34 -4.00 -10.31
N LEU A 223 -14.27 -3.87 -8.98
CA LEU A 223 -13.64 -2.76 -8.28
C LEU A 223 -12.30 -3.23 -7.69
N PRO A 224 -11.16 -2.78 -8.24
CA PRO A 224 -9.85 -3.12 -7.70
C PRO A 224 -9.68 -2.73 -6.23
N LEU A 225 -8.96 -3.58 -5.52
CA LEU A 225 -8.76 -3.50 -4.08
C LEU A 225 -7.28 -3.42 -3.73
N ILE A 226 -6.91 -2.47 -2.87
CA ILE A 226 -5.55 -2.27 -2.40
C ILE A 226 -5.45 -2.62 -0.91
N SER A 227 -4.60 -3.59 -0.56
CA SER A 227 -4.29 -3.89 0.85
C SER A 227 -3.22 -2.94 1.36
N ASP A 228 -3.55 -2.11 2.36
CA ASP A 228 -2.64 -1.10 2.92
C ASP A 228 -2.28 -1.39 4.39
N GLY A 229 -1.04 -1.82 4.59
CA GLY A 229 -0.42 -2.03 5.90
C GLY A 229 -0.46 -3.46 6.43
N GLY A 230 0.35 -3.71 7.46
CA GLY A 230 0.45 -5.01 8.15
C GLY A 230 1.37 -6.05 7.51
N ILE A 231 1.89 -5.80 6.30
CA ILE A 231 2.85 -6.67 5.62
C ILE A 231 4.21 -6.63 6.31
N LYS A 232 4.72 -7.81 6.68
CA LYS A 232 6.03 -7.99 7.33
C LYS A 232 6.95 -8.84 6.47
N TYR A 233 6.42 -9.88 5.83
CA TYR A 233 7.19 -10.83 5.03
C TYR A 233 6.58 -11.02 3.65
N SER A 234 7.35 -11.56 2.71
CA SER A 234 6.88 -11.88 1.35
C SER A 234 5.71 -12.88 1.35
N GLY A 235 5.64 -13.77 2.35
CA GLY A 235 4.52 -14.69 2.55
C GLY A 235 3.19 -14.00 2.87
N ASP A 236 3.20 -12.74 3.34
CA ASP A 236 1.97 -11.98 3.57
C ASP A 236 1.35 -11.52 2.24
N LEU A 237 2.13 -11.47 1.15
CA LEU A 237 1.62 -11.03 -0.15
C LEU A 237 0.57 -11.99 -0.71
N ILE A 238 0.87 -13.30 -0.72
CA ILE A 238 -0.10 -14.30 -1.22
C ILE A 238 -1.36 -14.34 -0.34
N LYS A 239 -1.22 -14.10 0.97
CA LYS A 239 -2.35 -13.98 1.90
C LYS A 239 -3.22 -12.78 1.54
N ALA A 240 -2.63 -11.59 1.38
CA ALA A 240 -3.39 -10.39 1.01
C ALA A 240 -4.11 -10.55 -0.36
N LEU A 241 -3.40 -11.10 -1.35
CA LEU A 241 -3.95 -11.35 -2.69
C LEU A 241 -5.07 -12.39 -2.66
N GLY A 242 -4.91 -13.50 -1.92
CA GLY A 242 -5.94 -14.53 -1.79
C GLY A 242 -7.20 -14.04 -1.08
N PHE A 243 -7.07 -13.06 -0.19
CA PHE A 243 -8.21 -12.35 0.40
C PHE A 243 -8.74 -11.20 -0.46
N GLY A 244 -8.41 -11.16 -1.75
CA GLY A 244 -9.07 -10.34 -2.76
C GLY A 244 -8.31 -9.11 -3.23
N ALA A 245 -7.17 -8.76 -2.62
CA ALA A 245 -6.38 -7.62 -3.05
C ALA A 245 -5.84 -7.82 -4.48
N ASP A 246 -5.81 -6.73 -5.24
CA ASP A 246 -5.14 -6.66 -6.54
C ASP A 246 -3.71 -6.13 -6.38
N VAL A 247 -3.53 -5.17 -5.48
CA VAL A 247 -2.25 -4.49 -5.24
C VAL A 247 -2.03 -4.37 -3.73
N ILE A 248 -0.76 -4.41 -3.32
CA ILE A 248 -0.36 -4.31 -1.92
C ILE A 248 0.48 -3.05 -1.74
N MET A 249 0.03 -2.19 -0.82
CA MET A 249 0.75 -0.99 -0.43
C MET A 249 1.73 -1.30 0.70
N ILE A 250 3.00 -0.94 0.49
CA ILE A 250 4.11 -1.21 1.40
C ILE A 250 4.73 0.10 1.89
N GLY A 251 4.87 0.21 3.22
CA GLY A 251 5.60 1.30 3.88
C GLY A 251 6.92 0.82 4.50
N SER A 252 6.83 0.04 5.58
CA SER A 252 7.96 -0.35 6.44
C SER A 252 9.11 -1.05 5.71
N LEU A 253 8.81 -1.89 4.71
CA LEU A 253 9.83 -2.59 3.94
C LEU A 253 10.59 -1.66 2.99
N PHE A 254 10.01 -0.51 2.62
CA PHE A 254 10.62 0.48 1.72
C PHE A 254 11.25 1.68 2.45
N ALA A 255 10.81 2.05 3.65
CA ALA A 255 11.32 3.23 4.38
C ALA A 255 12.85 3.25 4.61
N GLY A 256 13.48 2.08 4.77
CA GLY A 256 14.92 1.95 4.98
C GLY A 256 15.76 1.90 3.71
N THR A 257 15.15 2.02 2.53
CA THR A 257 15.87 1.89 1.25
C THR A 257 16.60 3.18 0.87
N LYS A 258 17.55 3.06 -0.04
CA LYS A 258 18.31 4.17 -0.61
C LYS A 258 17.39 5.23 -1.21
N GLU A 259 16.36 4.80 -1.93
CA GLU A 259 15.43 5.63 -2.71
C GLU A 259 14.33 6.28 -1.85
N ALA A 260 14.11 5.79 -0.64
CA ALA A 260 13.22 6.46 0.32
C ALA A 260 13.77 7.85 0.68
N PRO A 261 12.95 8.85 1.01
CA PRO A 261 13.42 10.15 1.48
C PRO A 261 14.24 10.07 2.78
N GLY A 262 15.02 11.12 3.04
CA GLY A 262 15.80 11.28 4.28
C GLY A 262 17.22 10.71 4.23
N ASN A 263 18.03 11.15 5.19
CA ASN A 263 19.46 10.83 5.27
C ASN A 263 19.71 9.48 5.98
N ILE A 264 20.83 8.85 5.63
CA ILE A 264 21.36 7.70 6.36
C ILE A 264 21.99 8.20 7.67
N ILE A 265 21.60 7.62 8.79
CA ILE A 265 22.10 7.92 10.13
C ILE A 265 22.95 6.73 10.59
N THR A 266 24.17 6.98 11.08
CA THR A 266 25.05 5.93 11.61
C THR A 266 25.02 5.94 13.13
N ILE A 267 24.70 4.79 13.74
CA ILE A 267 24.67 4.57 15.18
C ILE A 267 25.39 3.25 15.46
N ASN A 268 26.49 3.27 16.22
CA ASN A 268 27.28 2.08 16.57
C ASN A 268 27.63 1.21 15.35
N ASP A 269 28.19 1.82 14.30
CA ASP A 269 28.57 1.20 13.02
C ASP A 269 27.42 0.53 12.24
N LYS A 270 26.18 0.75 12.65
CA LYS A 270 24.98 0.38 11.90
C LYS A 270 24.35 1.60 11.25
N HIS A 271 23.79 1.39 10.06
CA HIS A 271 23.13 2.44 9.28
C HIS A 271 21.62 2.32 9.40
N PHE A 272 20.95 3.47 9.57
CA PHE A 272 19.51 3.58 9.75
C PHE A 272 18.93 4.70 8.88
N LYS A 273 17.62 4.67 8.66
CA LYS A 273 16.84 5.81 8.15
C LYS A 273 15.65 6.07 9.05
N SER A 274 15.16 7.31 9.03
CA SER A 274 13.94 7.68 9.73
C SER A 274 12.72 7.04 9.09
N TYR A 275 11.80 6.55 9.91
CA TYR A 275 10.50 6.04 9.48
C TYR A 275 9.41 6.61 10.37
N VAL A 276 8.53 7.43 9.77
CA VAL A 276 7.60 8.29 10.51
C VAL A 276 6.17 8.03 10.10
N GLY A 277 5.31 7.80 11.11
CA GLY A 277 3.89 7.60 10.89
C GLY A 277 3.26 8.92 10.53
N MET A 278 2.40 8.95 9.52
CA MET A 278 1.76 10.22 9.12
C MET A 278 0.88 10.81 10.24
N GLY A 279 0.51 10.03 11.25
CA GLY A 279 -0.20 10.49 12.45
C GLY A 279 0.72 10.85 13.62
N SER A 280 2.04 10.84 13.45
CA SER A 280 2.98 11.30 14.47
C SER A 280 2.94 12.82 14.61
N MET A 281 3.43 13.33 15.73
CA MET A 281 3.51 14.78 15.96
C MET A 281 4.30 15.48 14.85
N VAL A 282 5.50 14.98 14.53
CA VAL A 282 6.37 15.60 13.52
C VAL A 282 5.74 15.60 12.12
N ALA A 283 5.06 14.51 11.72
CA ALA A 283 4.39 14.49 10.42
C ALA A 283 3.18 15.43 10.39
N MET A 284 2.40 15.48 11.48
CA MET A 284 1.19 16.31 11.56
C MET A 284 1.51 17.80 11.53
N GLU A 285 2.61 18.22 12.18
CA GLU A 285 3.16 19.57 12.12
C GLU A 285 3.59 19.95 10.69
N ARG A 286 4.03 18.98 9.87
CA ARG A 286 4.34 19.16 8.43
C ARG A 286 3.12 19.13 7.52
N GLY A 287 1.92 18.95 8.07
CA GLY A 287 0.67 19.09 7.34
C GLY A 287 -0.08 17.78 7.05
N SER A 288 0.08 16.73 7.85
CA SER A 288 -0.77 15.51 7.75
C SER A 288 -1.96 15.48 8.71
N HIS A 289 -2.12 16.45 9.62
CA HIS A 289 -3.18 16.45 10.65
C HIS A 289 -4.62 16.38 10.10
N ASP A 290 -4.87 16.94 8.92
CA ASP A 290 -6.15 16.90 8.21
C ASP A 290 -6.53 15.48 7.76
N ARG A 291 -5.55 14.59 7.54
CA ARG A 291 -5.78 13.15 7.31
C ARG A 291 -6.45 12.47 8.51
N TYR A 292 -6.22 13.00 9.71
CA TYR A 292 -6.69 12.46 11.00
C TYR A 292 -7.83 13.29 11.61
N PHE A 293 -8.49 14.15 10.83
CA PHE A 293 -9.62 14.98 11.28
C PHE A 293 -9.30 15.96 12.42
N GLN A 294 -8.02 16.29 12.62
CA GLN A 294 -7.57 17.17 13.70
C GLN A 294 -7.27 18.61 13.22
N LYS A 295 -7.95 19.05 12.17
CA LYS A 295 -7.82 20.43 11.68
C LYS A 295 -8.35 21.41 12.74
N ASP A 296 -7.64 22.53 12.92
CA ASP A 296 -7.99 23.63 13.83
C ASP A 296 -7.95 23.30 15.34
N GLN A 297 -7.34 22.18 15.74
CA GLN A 297 -7.14 21.82 17.14
C GLN A 297 -5.88 22.49 17.73
N LYS A 298 -6.01 23.06 18.94
CA LYS A 298 -4.89 23.68 19.67
C LYS A 298 -3.86 22.67 20.19
N LYS A 299 -4.26 21.41 20.34
CA LYS A 299 -3.41 20.31 20.81
C LYS A 299 -3.76 19.07 20.03
N LEU A 300 -2.78 18.52 19.31
CA LEU A 300 -2.94 17.32 18.50
C LEU A 300 -2.79 16.06 19.38
N VAL A 301 -3.47 14.99 19.01
CA VAL A 301 -3.38 13.65 19.60
C VAL A 301 -2.77 12.72 18.55
N PRO A 302 -1.52 12.28 18.70
CA PRO A 302 -0.84 11.49 17.67
C PRO A 302 -1.39 10.06 17.59
N GLU A 303 -1.52 9.58 16.36
CA GLU A 303 -1.95 8.22 16.00
C GLU A 303 -0.85 7.44 15.24
N GLY A 304 0.40 7.90 15.37
CA GLY A 304 1.58 7.22 14.87
C GLY A 304 2.82 7.58 15.68
N ILE A 305 3.87 6.80 15.48
CA ILE A 305 5.17 6.99 16.11
C ILE A 305 6.24 7.40 15.11
N GLU A 306 7.36 7.86 15.64
CA GLU A 306 8.62 8.03 14.92
C GLU A 306 9.57 6.89 15.32
N SER A 307 10.27 6.35 14.33
CA SER A 307 11.19 5.25 14.56
C SER A 307 12.38 5.33 13.62
N LEU A 308 13.40 4.52 13.90
CA LEU A 308 14.51 4.26 13.00
C LEU A 308 14.38 2.84 12.47
N VAL A 309 14.57 2.68 11.16
CA VAL A 309 14.65 1.37 10.51
C VAL A 309 16.07 1.17 9.99
N GLU A 310 16.58 -0.05 10.08
CA GLU A 310 17.90 -0.38 9.50
C GLU A 310 17.92 -0.06 8.00
N TYR A 311 19.06 0.40 7.51
CA TYR A 311 19.27 0.66 6.09
C TYR A 311 19.23 -0.65 5.31
N LYS A 312 18.40 -0.69 4.26
CA LYS A 312 18.04 -1.91 3.53
C LYS A 312 18.73 -2.03 2.17
N GLY A 313 19.53 -1.04 1.76
CA GLY A 313 20.09 -0.96 0.41
C GLY A 313 19.05 -0.48 -0.60
N GLU A 314 19.21 -0.89 -1.85
CA GLU A 314 18.32 -0.49 -2.95
C GLU A 314 16.97 -1.20 -2.91
N VAL A 315 15.91 -0.48 -3.27
CA VAL A 315 14.53 -1.00 -3.32
C VAL A 315 14.39 -2.20 -4.28
N SER A 316 15.22 -2.24 -5.34
CA SER A 316 15.28 -3.35 -6.30
C SER A 316 15.54 -4.70 -5.62
N ASN A 317 16.43 -4.74 -4.63
CA ASN A 317 16.73 -5.96 -3.87
C ASN A 317 15.53 -6.40 -3.03
N ILE A 318 14.82 -5.46 -2.41
CA ILE A 318 13.63 -5.76 -1.61
C ILE A 318 12.50 -6.27 -2.50
N VAL A 319 12.24 -5.60 -3.63
CA VAL A 319 11.25 -6.04 -4.61
C VAL A 319 11.58 -7.43 -5.13
N TYR A 320 12.85 -7.70 -5.46
CA TYR A 320 13.29 -9.03 -5.90
C TYR A 320 12.96 -10.13 -4.87
N GLN A 321 13.27 -9.91 -3.59
CA GLN A 321 12.96 -10.87 -2.52
C GLN A 321 11.45 -11.05 -2.31
N LEU A 322 10.68 -9.96 -2.40
CA LEU A 322 9.22 -10.00 -2.29
C LEU A 322 8.58 -10.79 -3.41
N MET A 323 8.97 -10.52 -4.66
CA MET A 323 8.45 -11.22 -5.83
C MET A 323 8.89 -12.68 -5.86
N GLY A 324 10.13 -12.99 -5.49
CA GLY A 324 10.58 -14.38 -5.35
C GLY A 324 9.74 -15.17 -4.35
N GLY A 325 9.40 -14.58 -3.20
CA GLY A 325 8.50 -15.19 -2.22
C GLY A 325 7.08 -15.38 -2.74
N LEU A 326 6.52 -14.40 -3.45
CA LEU A 326 5.21 -14.51 -4.08
C LEU A 326 5.17 -15.61 -5.16
N CYS A 327 6.15 -15.63 -6.07
CA CYS A 327 6.28 -16.67 -7.09
C CYS A 327 6.38 -18.07 -6.49
N SER A 328 7.13 -18.22 -5.38
CA SER A 328 7.21 -19.47 -4.63
C SER A 328 5.85 -19.90 -4.07
N GLY A 329 5.14 -18.98 -3.40
CA GLY A 329 3.79 -19.24 -2.89
C GLY A 329 2.79 -19.61 -3.99
N MET A 330 2.87 -18.94 -5.15
CA MET A 330 2.08 -19.26 -6.35
C MET A 330 2.38 -20.67 -6.88
N GLY A 331 3.66 -21.07 -6.90
CA GLY A 331 4.07 -22.43 -7.24
C GLY A 331 3.50 -23.47 -6.28
N TYR A 332 3.56 -23.23 -4.96
CA TYR A 332 2.97 -24.14 -3.95
C TYR A 332 1.45 -24.26 -4.02
N THR A 333 0.77 -23.23 -4.51
CA THR A 333 -0.69 -23.17 -4.59
C THR A 333 -1.24 -23.49 -5.98
N GLY A 334 -0.38 -23.86 -6.94
CA GLY A 334 -0.81 -24.18 -8.30
C GLY A 334 -1.45 -23.00 -9.05
N CYS A 335 -1.08 -21.77 -8.70
CA CYS A 335 -1.65 -20.56 -9.28
C CYS A 335 -0.68 -19.92 -10.27
N GLN A 336 -1.06 -19.81 -11.54
CA GLN A 336 -0.26 -19.13 -12.55
C GLN A 336 -0.47 -17.62 -12.56
N THR A 337 -1.64 -17.12 -12.15
CA THR A 337 -1.97 -15.69 -12.19
C THR A 337 -2.51 -15.17 -10.86
N ILE A 338 -2.46 -13.86 -10.64
CA ILE A 338 -3.06 -13.21 -9.46
C ILE A 338 -4.58 -13.49 -9.36
N ALA A 339 -5.27 -13.58 -10.49
CA ALA A 339 -6.70 -13.92 -10.50
C ALA A 339 -6.94 -15.35 -9.96
N GLU A 340 -6.07 -16.30 -10.30
CA GLU A 340 -6.16 -17.66 -9.76
C GLU A 340 -5.95 -17.70 -8.24
N ILE A 341 -5.03 -16.89 -7.71
CA ILE A 341 -4.81 -16.78 -6.26
C ILE A 341 -6.13 -16.47 -5.53
N LYS A 342 -6.93 -15.53 -6.04
CA LYS A 342 -8.20 -15.10 -5.44
C LYS A 342 -9.29 -16.15 -5.43
N HIS A 343 -9.24 -17.11 -6.35
CA HIS A 343 -10.31 -18.08 -6.57
C HIS A 343 -9.96 -19.49 -6.12
N LYS A 344 -8.68 -19.87 -6.16
CA LYS A 344 -8.22 -21.24 -5.90
C LYS A 344 -7.56 -21.42 -4.53
N VAL A 345 -6.94 -20.38 -3.97
CA VAL A 345 -6.15 -20.54 -2.74
C VAL A 345 -7.07 -20.71 -1.55
N GLU A 346 -6.91 -21.84 -0.88
CA GLU A 346 -7.52 -22.11 0.42
C GLU A 346 -6.58 -21.67 1.54
N PHE A 347 -7.14 -21.27 2.67
CA PHE A 347 -6.40 -20.85 3.85
C PHE A 347 -6.81 -21.67 5.06
N VAL A 348 -5.83 -22.02 5.88
CA VAL A 348 -6.04 -22.65 7.18
C VAL A 348 -5.76 -21.65 8.29
N GLN A 349 -6.65 -21.58 9.28
CA GLN A 349 -6.41 -20.81 10.49
C GLN A 349 -5.46 -21.57 11.41
N ILE A 350 -4.47 -20.86 11.95
CA ILE A 350 -3.49 -21.41 12.88
C ILE A 350 -3.63 -20.79 14.27
N THR A 351 -3.05 -21.46 15.26
CA THR A 351 -2.86 -20.90 16.60
C THR A 351 -1.50 -20.21 16.69
N HIS A 352 -1.24 -19.53 17.80
CA HIS A 352 0.09 -18.97 18.08
C HIS A 352 1.20 -20.04 18.07
N ALA A 353 0.91 -21.28 18.46
CA ALA A 353 1.89 -22.37 18.36
C ALA A 353 2.25 -22.67 16.89
N GLY A 354 1.27 -22.62 15.97
CA GLY A 354 1.53 -22.76 14.54
C GLY A 354 2.34 -21.59 13.96
N LEU A 355 2.14 -20.37 14.48
CA LEU A 355 2.98 -19.23 14.09
C LEU A 355 4.43 -19.43 14.54
N SER A 356 4.63 -19.85 15.79
CA SER A 356 5.96 -20.16 16.32
C SER A 356 6.64 -21.30 15.56
N GLU A 357 5.87 -22.31 15.12
CA GLU A 357 6.34 -23.39 14.24
C GLU A 357 6.70 -22.88 12.82
N SER A 358 6.01 -21.85 12.33
CA SER A 358 6.25 -21.30 10.99
C SER A 358 7.59 -20.53 10.89
N HIS A 359 8.09 -20.00 12.00
CA HIS A 359 9.38 -19.32 12.07
C HIS A 359 10.51 -20.31 12.41
N PRO A 360 11.78 -20.05 12.05
CA PRO A 360 12.88 -20.90 12.50
C PRO A 360 12.89 -21.05 14.03
N HIS A 361 12.83 -22.29 14.51
CA HIS A 361 12.71 -22.62 15.93
C HIS A 361 13.68 -23.74 16.33
N GLY A 362 14.18 -23.70 17.58
CA GLY A 362 15.13 -24.69 18.09
C GLY A 362 16.55 -24.60 17.52
N VAL A 363 16.91 -23.45 16.92
CA VAL A 363 18.22 -23.21 16.30
C VAL A 363 18.71 -21.78 16.56
N GLU A 364 20.02 -21.57 16.50
CA GLU A 364 20.64 -20.25 16.54
C GLU A 364 21.00 -19.77 15.12
N MET A 365 20.57 -18.57 14.75
CA MET A 365 20.80 -18.01 13.42
C MET A 365 22.18 -17.37 13.34
N ILE A 366 23.12 -18.02 12.64
CA ILE A 366 24.47 -17.48 12.43
C ILE A 366 24.46 -16.27 11.48
N LYS A 367 23.57 -16.26 10.48
CA LYS A 367 23.42 -15.16 9.52
C LYS A 367 21.98 -15.09 9.01
N ALA A 368 21.37 -13.92 9.12
CA ALA A 368 20.04 -13.66 8.57
C ALA A 368 20.05 -13.72 7.03
N PRO A 369 19.15 -14.48 6.39
CA PRO A 369 19.04 -14.47 4.94
C PRO A 369 18.42 -13.15 4.46
N PRO A 370 18.59 -12.77 3.18
CA PRO A 370 18.18 -11.46 2.68
C PRO A 370 16.69 -11.11 2.85
N ASN A 371 15.82 -12.12 2.92
CA ASN A 371 14.36 -12.02 3.00
C ASN A 371 13.79 -12.30 4.40
N TYR A 372 14.64 -12.55 5.40
CA TYR A 372 14.21 -12.82 6.77
C TYR A 372 15.14 -12.07 7.73
N LYS A 373 14.82 -10.79 7.95
CA LYS A 373 15.59 -9.83 8.76
C LYS A 373 14.74 -9.24 9.86
#